data_AF-A0A3L7R1C7-F1
#
_entry.id   AF-A0A3L7R1C7-F1
#
_cell.length_a   1.000
_cell.length_b   1.000
_cell.length_c   1.000
_cell.angle_alpha   90.00
_cell.angle_beta   90.00
_cell.angle_gamma   90.00
#
_symmetry.space_group_name_H-M   'P 1'
#
loop_
_entity.id
_entity.type
_entity.pdbx_description
1 polymer ?
#
loop_
_entity_poly.entity_id
_entity_poly.type
_entity_poly.pdbx_seq_one_letter_code
_entity_poly.pdbx_strand_id
1 'polypeptide(L)'
;MLYRFFRALVELYGVVALAAFIALFFVAFAFTVLYPIVPIVLIMVAPFAAVTAVGGSRLLRMVERFFARKKLAMARCPQCEGGLEERQLLDPESDDHAEATCLVCERCQRAFIVSGRCFPLKVQTASSSPDQFAD
;
A
#
# COMPACT_ATOMS: atom_id res chain seq x y z
N MET A 1 -0.53 5.23 -15.54
CA MET A 1 -0.47 3.75 -15.71
C MET A 1 0.51 3.04 -14.76
N LEU A 2 1.74 3.56 -14.58
CA LEU A 2 2.80 2.89 -13.79
C LEU A 2 2.41 2.54 -12.35
N TYR A 3 1.64 3.40 -11.67
CA TYR A 3 1.21 3.22 -10.29
C TYR A 3 0.32 1.97 -10.11
N ARG A 4 -0.60 1.71 -11.06
CA ARG A 4 -1.43 0.50 -11.06
C ARG A 4 -0.58 -0.76 -11.18
N PHE A 5 0.45 -0.71 -12.03
CA PHE A 5 1.37 -1.82 -12.20
C PHE A 5 2.17 -2.10 -10.92
N PHE A 6 2.73 -1.06 -10.28
CA PHE A 6 3.44 -1.23 -9.01
C PHE A 6 2.53 -1.77 -7.90
N ARG A 7 1.28 -1.29 -7.81
CA ARG A 7 0.32 -1.79 -6.83
C ARG A 7 -0.03 -3.26 -7.06
N ALA A 8 -0.27 -3.65 -8.31
CA ALA A 8 -0.49 -5.05 -8.67
C ALA A 8 0.76 -5.91 -8.37
N LEU A 9 1.96 -5.38 -8.62
CA LEU A 9 3.21 -6.05 -8.33
C LEU A 9 3.40 -6.25 -6.83
N VAL A 10 3.08 -5.25 -6.00
CA VAL A 10 3.14 -5.33 -4.53
C VAL A 10 2.17 -6.37 -3.98
N GLU A 11 0.94 -6.41 -4.53
CA GLU A 11 -0.08 -7.37 -4.14
C GLU A 11 0.30 -8.80 -4.55
N LEU A 12 0.85 -8.96 -5.76
CA LEU A 12 1.33 -10.24 -6.29
C LEU A 12 2.61 -10.72 -5.59
N TYR A 13 3.49 -9.81 -5.17
CA TYR A 13 4.78 -10.14 -4.55
C TYR A 13 4.61 -10.98 -3.29
N GLY A 14 3.61 -10.69 -2.47
CA GLY A 14 3.31 -11.49 -1.28
C GLY A 14 2.96 -12.94 -1.63
N VAL A 15 2.09 -13.14 -2.61
CA VAL A 15 1.66 -14.46 -3.09
C VAL A 15 2.83 -15.21 -3.73
N VAL A 16 3.62 -14.53 -4.56
CA VAL A 16 4.79 -15.11 -5.24
C VAL A 16 5.87 -15.52 -4.23
N ALA A 17 6.16 -14.67 -3.23
CA ALA A 17 7.13 -14.99 -2.19
C ALA A 17 6.69 -16.21 -1.35
N LEU A 18 5.40 -16.29 -1.00
CA LEU A 18 4.84 -17.42 -0.28
C LEU A 18 4.91 -18.71 -1.12
N ALA A 19 4.50 -18.64 -2.40
CA ALA A 19 4.57 -19.79 -3.30
C ALA A 19 6.02 -20.27 -3.51
N ALA A 20 6.97 -19.34 -3.67
CA ALA A 20 8.39 -19.65 -3.78
C ALA A 20 8.95 -20.32 -2.50
N PHE A 21 8.54 -19.84 -1.32
CA PHE A 21 8.93 -20.43 -0.05
C PHE A 21 8.41 -21.87 0.10
N ILE A 22 7.14 -22.11 -0.26
CA ILE A 22 6.55 -23.45 -0.25
C ILE A 22 7.28 -24.38 -1.22
N ALA A 23 7.58 -23.91 -2.44
CA ALA A 23 8.32 -24.69 -3.42
C ALA A 23 9.74 -25.06 -2.90
N LEU A 24 10.46 -24.09 -2.31
CA LEU A 24 11.76 -24.33 -1.69
C LEU A 24 11.69 -25.33 -0.54
N PHE A 25 10.61 -25.29 0.25
CA PHE A 25 10.39 -26.26 1.32
C PHE A 25 10.23 -27.70 0.76
N PHE A 26 9.44 -27.90 -0.30
CA PHE A 26 9.31 -29.22 -0.92
C PHE A 26 10.61 -29.71 -1.55
N VAL A 27 11.37 -28.81 -2.18
CA VAL A 27 12.70 -29.13 -2.69
C VAL A 27 13.62 -29.57 -1.54
N ALA A 28 13.65 -28.81 -0.44
CA ALA A 28 14.41 -29.17 0.75
C ALA A 28 14.02 -30.55 1.29
N PHE A 29 12.71 -30.81 1.39
CA PHE A 29 12.16 -32.08 1.86
C PHE A 29 12.49 -33.26 0.94
N ALA A 30 12.51 -33.09 -0.38
CA ALA A 30 12.95 -34.14 -1.28
C ALA A 30 14.44 -34.46 -1.08
N PHE A 31 15.26 -33.43 -0.83
CA PHE A 31 16.68 -33.59 -0.60
C PHE A 31 17.05 -34.11 0.79
N THR A 32 16.20 -33.98 1.83
CA THR A 32 16.47 -34.63 3.14
C THR A 32 16.55 -36.14 3.02
N VAL A 33 15.77 -36.74 2.11
CA VAL A 33 15.74 -38.19 1.88
C VAL A 33 16.97 -38.65 1.09
N LEU A 34 17.44 -37.85 0.13
CA LEU A 34 18.55 -38.22 -0.77
C LEU A 34 19.93 -37.82 -0.25
N TYR A 35 20.08 -36.60 0.28
CA TYR A 35 21.36 -36.01 0.70
C TYR A 35 21.17 -35.08 1.92
N PRO A 36 21.40 -35.57 3.15
CA PRO A 36 21.12 -34.82 4.38
C PRO A 36 21.96 -33.55 4.58
N ILE A 37 23.01 -33.36 3.77
CA ILE A 37 23.85 -32.13 3.78
C ILE A 37 23.09 -30.94 3.19
N VAL A 38 22.30 -31.14 2.13
CA VAL A 38 21.59 -30.07 1.41
C VAL A 38 20.57 -29.32 2.29
N PRO A 39 19.74 -30.00 3.11
CA PRO A 39 18.83 -29.36 4.07
C PRO A 39 19.53 -28.42 5.06
N ILE A 40 20.73 -28.77 5.53
CA ILE A 40 21.49 -27.96 6.48
C ILE A 40 21.86 -26.61 5.84
N VAL A 41 22.33 -26.63 4.59
CA VAL A 41 22.64 -25.41 3.82
C VAL A 41 21.37 -24.60 3.56
N LEU A 42 20.27 -25.25 3.20
CA LEU A 42 18.97 -24.59 2.97
C LEU A 42 18.43 -23.90 4.23
N ILE A 43 18.54 -24.54 5.39
CA ILE A 43 18.17 -23.96 6.68
C ILE A 43 19.01 -22.71 6.98
N MET A 44 20.31 -22.73 6.67
CA MET A 44 21.19 -21.58 6.85
C MET A 44 20.84 -20.41 5.92
N VAL A 45 20.39 -20.70 4.68
CA VAL A 45 20.00 -19.66 3.69
C VAL A 45 18.59 -19.13 3.92
N ALA A 46 17.69 -19.93 4.50
CA ALA A 46 16.30 -19.56 4.77
C ALA A 46 16.11 -18.21 5.49
N PRO A 47 16.84 -17.87 6.59
CA PRO A 47 16.67 -16.57 7.25
C PRO A 47 17.10 -15.41 6.34
N PHE A 48 18.15 -15.58 5.53
CA PHE A 48 18.54 -14.55 4.55
C PHE A 48 17.45 -14.35 3.51
N ALA A 49 16.91 -15.44 2.94
CA ALA A 49 15.82 -15.37 1.98
C ALA A 49 14.58 -14.67 2.57
N ALA A 50 14.24 -14.97 3.84
CA ALA A 50 13.16 -14.31 4.55
C ALA A 50 13.42 -12.81 4.76
N VAL A 51 14.63 -12.43 5.18
CA VAL A 51 15.03 -11.03 5.33
C VAL A 51 14.98 -10.29 4.00
N THR A 52 15.46 -10.91 2.91
CA THR A 52 15.38 -10.32 1.55
C THR A 52 13.94 -10.18 1.10
N ALA A 53 13.06 -11.16 1.38
CA ALA A 53 11.64 -11.08 1.03
C ALA A 53 10.94 -9.94 1.79
N VAL A 54 11.13 -9.86 3.11
CA VAL A 54 10.57 -8.79 3.94
C VAL A 54 11.15 -7.43 3.55
N GLY A 55 12.47 -7.35 3.36
CA GLY A 55 13.17 -6.14 2.93
C GLY A 55 12.68 -5.66 1.56
N GLY A 56 12.54 -6.57 0.60
CA GLY A 56 12.00 -6.29 -0.73
C GLY A 56 10.57 -5.75 -0.68
N SER A 57 9.71 -6.32 0.17
CA SER A 57 8.34 -5.81 0.36
C SER A 57 8.31 -4.38 0.91
N ARG A 58 9.21 -4.05 1.85
CA ARG A 58 9.35 -2.69 2.40
C ARG A 58 9.90 -1.73 1.36
N LEU A 59 10.89 -2.15 0.58
CA LEU A 59 11.50 -1.33 -0.47
C LEU A 59 10.47 -1.00 -1.55
N LEU A 60 9.67 -1.97 -2.00
CA LEU A 60 8.59 -1.74 -2.95
C LEU A 60 7.58 -0.71 -2.45
N ARG A 61 7.18 -0.81 -1.16
CA ARG A 61 6.29 0.19 -0.54
C ARG A 61 6.92 1.58 -0.44
N MET A 62 8.23 1.66 -0.19
CA MET A 62 8.94 2.95 -0.19
C MET A 62 8.97 3.56 -1.59
N VAL A 63 9.26 2.76 -2.61
CA VAL A 63 9.26 3.20 -4.01
C VAL A 63 7.87 3.67 -4.44
N GLU A 64 6.81 2.95 -4.06
CA GLU A 64 5.43 3.36 -4.33
C GLU A 64 5.11 4.73 -3.70
N ARG A 65 5.46 4.92 -2.43
CA ARG A 65 5.28 6.21 -1.73
C ARG A 65 6.10 7.33 -2.37
N PHE A 66 7.31 7.02 -2.84
CA PHE A 66 8.16 8.00 -3.51
C PHE A 66 7.55 8.46 -4.84
N PHE A 67 7.06 7.53 -5.66
CA PHE A 67 6.37 7.87 -6.90
C PHE A 67 5.05 8.61 -6.66
N ALA A 68 4.30 8.23 -5.62
CA ALA A 68 3.08 8.92 -5.24
C ALA A 68 3.38 10.38 -4.86
N ARG A 69 4.37 10.62 -3.98
CA ARG A 69 4.80 11.98 -3.59
C ARG A 69 5.25 12.81 -4.79
N LYS A 70 6.04 12.23 -5.71
CA LYS A 70 6.48 12.93 -6.92
C LYS A 70 5.30 13.36 -7.80
N LYS A 71 4.25 12.55 -7.91
CA LYS A 71 3.04 12.87 -8.68
C LYS A 71 2.14 13.90 -7.97
N LEU A 72 2.03 13.79 -6.64
CA LEU A 72 1.32 14.77 -5.81
C LEU A 72 1.97 16.17 -5.92
N ALA A 73 3.30 16.24 -5.93
CA ALA A 73 4.03 17.50 -6.15
C ALA A 73 3.75 18.14 -7.53
N MET A 74 3.25 17.37 -8.49
CA MET A 74 2.82 17.86 -9.81
C MET A 74 1.31 18.12 -9.88
N ALA A 75 0.60 18.12 -8.74
CA ALA A 75 -0.86 18.23 -8.66
C ALA A 75 -1.62 17.21 -9.54
N ARG A 76 -1.04 16.01 -9.75
CA ARG A 76 -1.67 14.92 -10.48
C ARG A 76 -1.90 13.67 -9.62
N CYS A 77 -3.08 13.09 -9.77
CA CYS A 77 -3.46 11.89 -9.06
C CYS A 77 -2.58 10.69 -9.48
N PRO A 78 -1.96 9.95 -8.55
CA PRO A 78 -1.12 8.79 -8.90
C PRO A 78 -1.93 7.65 -9.53
N GLN A 79 -3.22 7.54 -9.21
CA GLN A 79 -4.09 6.45 -9.66
C GLN A 79 -4.65 6.70 -11.07
N CYS A 80 -5.24 7.88 -11.29
CA CYS A 80 -5.98 8.19 -12.51
C CYS A 80 -5.40 9.36 -13.32
N GLU A 81 -4.27 9.93 -12.89
CA GLU A 81 -3.55 11.05 -13.52
C GLU A 81 -4.37 12.35 -13.71
N GLY A 82 -5.60 12.38 -13.20
CA GLY A 82 -6.44 13.57 -13.15
C GLY A 82 -5.85 14.64 -12.24
N GLY A 83 -6.32 15.88 -12.41
CA GLY A 83 -6.00 16.97 -11.50
C GLY A 83 -6.37 16.63 -10.05
N LEU A 84 -5.56 17.13 -9.12
CA LEU A 84 -5.88 17.15 -7.70
C LEU A 84 -6.29 18.57 -7.33
N GLU A 85 -7.38 18.68 -6.58
CA GLU A 85 -7.76 19.92 -5.92
C GLU A 85 -7.35 19.86 -4.45
N GLU A 86 -6.91 20.98 -3.91
CA GLU A 86 -6.61 21.12 -2.51
C GLU A 86 -7.91 21.37 -1.74
N ARG A 87 -8.21 20.51 -0.75
CA ARG A 87 -9.35 20.67 0.17
C ARG A 87 -8.89 20.42 1.58
N GLN A 88 -9.35 21.24 2.52
CA GLN A 88 -9.19 20.97 3.93
C GLN A 88 -10.19 19.88 4.33
N LEU A 89 -9.68 18.79 4.88
CA LEU A 89 -10.47 17.66 5.36
C LEU A 89 -10.01 17.36 6.79
N LEU A 90 -10.92 16.87 7.63
CA LEU A 90 -10.55 16.34 8.93
C LEU A 90 -9.69 15.10 8.71
N ASP A 91 -8.51 15.05 9.34
CA ASP A 91 -7.68 13.86 9.32
C ASP A 91 -8.41 12.74 10.09
N PRO A 92 -8.80 11.63 9.44
CA PRO A 92 -9.53 10.55 10.10
C PRO A 92 -8.69 9.83 11.17
N GLU A 93 -7.38 10.09 11.23
CA GLU A 93 -6.46 9.44 12.17
C GLU A 93 -6.07 10.36 13.33
N SER A 94 -6.36 11.66 13.27
CA SER A 94 -6.15 12.54 14.42
C SER A 94 -7.31 12.38 15.40
N ASP A 95 -7.02 11.91 16.61
CA ASP A 95 -7.98 11.91 17.73
C ASP A 95 -8.51 13.32 18.03
N ASP A 96 -7.72 14.35 17.69
CA ASP A 96 -8.06 15.76 17.88
C ASP A 96 -8.87 16.40 16.73
N HIS A 97 -9.29 15.62 15.71
CA HIS A 97 -10.00 16.16 14.54
C HIS A 97 -9.28 17.35 13.87
N ALA A 98 -7.94 17.30 13.83
CA ALA A 98 -7.15 18.35 13.23
C ALA A 98 -7.44 18.44 11.72
N GLU A 99 -7.71 19.66 11.25
CA GLU A 99 -7.87 19.92 9.83
C GLU A 99 -6.52 19.75 9.13
N ALA A 100 -6.46 18.78 8.21
CA ALA A 100 -5.29 18.54 7.39
C ALA A 100 -5.60 18.93 5.94
N THR A 101 -4.69 19.68 5.34
CA THR A 101 -4.80 20.01 3.93
C THR A 101 -4.55 18.75 3.08
N CYS A 102 -5.59 18.32 2.38
CA CYS A 102 -5.62 17.10 1.61
C CYS A 102 -5.79 17.40 0.12
N LEU A 103 -5.08 16.66 -0.73
CA LEU A 103 -5.24 16.71 -2.17
C LEU A 103 -6.28 15.68 -2.59
N VAL A 104 -7.40 16.14 -3.14
CA VAL A 104 -8.55 15.32 -3.52
C VAL A 104 -8.58 15.13 -5.02
N CYS A 105 -8.73 13.88 -5.47
CA CYS A 105 -9.00 13.59 -6.87
C CYS A 105 -10.47 13.25 -7.07
N GLU A 106 -11.20 14.09 -7.80
CA GLU A 106 -12.64 13.89 -8.05
C GLU A 106 -12.94 12.65 -8.89
N ARG A 107 -12.08 12.32 -9.86
CA ARG A 107 -12.27 11.16 -10.75
C ARG A 107 -12.22 9.82 -10.03
N CYS A 108 -11.33 9.70 -9.06
CA CYS A 108 -11.13 8.45 -8.35
C CYS A 108 -11.50 8.53 -6.85
N GLN A 109 -12.14 9.63 -6.43
CA GLN A 109 -12.70 9.92 -5.10
C GLN A 109 -11.79 9.49 -3.94
N ARG A 110 -10.52 9.87 -4.04
CA ARG A 110 -9.50 9.61 -3.02
C ARG A 110 -8.89 10.90 -2.54
N ALA A 111 -8.69 11.00 -1.23
CA ALA A 111 -7.94 12.06 -0.60
C ALA A 111 -6.50 11.56 -0.35
N PHE A 112 -5.54 12.43 -0.61
CA PHE A 112 -4.12 12.20 -0.41
C PHE A 112 -3.56 13.27 0.52
N ILE A 113 -2.95 12.83 1.61
CA ILE A 113 -2.22 13.74 2.51
C ILE A 113 -0.83 13.97 1.91
N VAL A 114 -0.22 15.14 2.17
CA VAL A 114 1.16 15.48 1.76
C VAL A 114 2.18 14.41 2.20
N SER A 115 1.89 13.68 3.29
CA SER A 115 2.68 12.53 3.76
C SER A 115 2.73 11.35 2.78
N GLY A 116 1.85 11.32 1.77
CA GLY A 116 1.70 10.24 0.79
C GLY A 116 0.73 9.14 1.23
N ARG A 117 -0.01 9.33 2.32
CA ARG A 117 -1.12 8.44 2.72
C ARG A 117 -2.35 8.74 1.86
N CYS A 118 -3.13 7.70 1.58
CA CYS A 118 -4.37 7.82 0.82
C CYS A 118 -5.54 7.19 1.57
N PHE A 119 -6.68 7.86 1.56
CA PHE A 119 -7.90 7.36 2.17
C PHE A 119 -9.05 7.52 1.18
N PRO A 120 -10.02 6.59 1.17
CA PRO A 120 -11.25 6.81 0.43
C PRO A 120 -11.95 8.04 1.02
N LEU A 121 -12.43 8.95 0.17
CA LEU A 121 -13.40 9.94 0.63
C LEU A 121 -14.66 9.17 0.96
N LYS A 122 -14.86 8.84 2.24
CA LYS A 122 -16.20 8.59 2.73
C LYS A 122 -16.89 9.94 2.60
N VAL A 123 -17.74 10.06 1.59
CA VAL A 123 -18.67 11.17 1.48
C VAL A 123 -19.52 11.09 2.74
N GLN A 124 -19.12 11.82 3.79
CA GLN A 124 -20.09 12.27 4.77
C GLN A 124 -20.96 13.23 3.97
N THR A 125 -21.99 12.69 3.31
CA THR A 125 -23.16 13.48 3.00
C THR A 125 -23.59 14.00 4.35
N ALA A 126 -23.21 15.24 4.63
CA ALA A 126 -23.88 16.03 5.64
C ALA A 126 -25.36 15.92 5.29
N SER A 127 -26.08 15.09 6.04
CA SER A 127 -27.53 15.18 6.11
C SER A 127 -27.80 16.49 6.83
N SER A 128 -27.72 17.57 6.07
CA SER A 128 -28.40 18.81 6.39
C SER A 128 -29.90 18.50 6.39
N SER A 129 -30.45 18.21 7.56
CA SER A 129 -31.81 18.63 7.87
C SER A 129 -31.71 19.67 8.97
N PRO A 130 -31.62 20.96 8.63
CA PRO A 130 -31.94 22.00 9.58
C PRO A 130 -33.45 21.93 9.85
N ASP A 131 -33.84 22.11 11.10
CA ASP A 131 -35.16 22.62 11.47
C ASP A 131 -36.40 21.89 10.90
N GLN A 132 -36.86 20.84 11.58
CA GLN A 132 -38.30 20.55 11.62
C GLN A 132 -38.85 20.97 12.99
N PHE A 133 -39.18 22.26 13.04
CA PHE A 133 -40.31 22.90 13.70
C PHE A 133 -40.77 22.36 15.06
N ALA A 134 -40.61 23.26 16.04
CA ALA A 134 -41.51 23.41 17.17
C ALA A 134 -42.97 23.23 16.75
N ASP A 135 -43.69 22.40 17.50
CA ASP A 135 -45.00 22.68 18.11
C ASP A 135 -45.27 21.68 19.23
#